data_AF-A0A7W1ZA14-F1
#
_entry.id   AF-A0A7W1ZA14-F1
#
_cell.length_a   1.000
_cell.length_b   1.000
_cell.length_c   1.000
_cell.angle_alpha   90.00
_cell.angle_beta   90.00
_cell.angle_gamma   90.00
#
_symmetry.space_group_name_H-M   'P 1'
#
loop_
_entity.id
_entity.type
_entity.pdbx_description
1 polymer ?
#
loop_
_entity_poly.entity_id
_entity_poly.type
_entity_poly.pdbx_seq_one_letter_code
_entity_poly.pdbx_strand_id
1 'polypeptide(L)'
;MSPAISEVRRPVRANIVGTALFAVTAAYAAISFTTFAQWVGAVTALTLFAAGVFGFLWSYFHAVQRSRHDEISVTGLYLLLGEPTPRSVKLTMWPALAAQVAIALATTLGRPDGPDGRAGSSLAVGFLVPMFGLGMNGLWSAYHGAFPLRRRGGDGEVDNEVEHATAPEAVGEVTTPGSSIGQNADHG
;
A
#
# COMPACT_ATOMS: atom_id res chain seq x y z
N MET A 1 21.20 -5.43 21.88
CA MET A 1 20.38 -4.89 20.76
C MET A 1 18.93 -5.27 21.04
N SER A 2 18.03 -4.29 21.24
CA SER A 2 16.66 -4.57 21.68
C SER A 2 15.87 -5.36 20.61
N PRO A 3 15.13 -6.43 20.97
CA PRO A 3 14.44 -7.31 20.02
C PRO A 3 13.50 -6.56 19.07
N ALA A 4 12.84 -5.50 19.54
CA ALA A 4 11.94 -4.66 18.75
C ALA A 4 12.60 -4.05 17.49
N ILE A 5 13.87 -3.62 17.58
CA ILE A 5 14.54 -3.02 16.42
C ILE A 5 15.00 -4.09 15.41
N SER A 6 15.07 -5.36 15.82
CA SER A 6 15.39 -6.45 14.88
C SER A 6 14.19 -6.78 13.99
N GLU A 7 12.97 -6.70 14.51
CA GLU A 7 11.73 -7.01 13.79
C GLU A 7 11.42 -5.98 12.71
N VAL A 8 11.58 -4.70 13.02
CA VAL A 8 11.46 -3.59 12.06
C VAL A 8 12.38 -3.78 10.85
N ARG A 9 13.59 -4.30 11.07
CA ARG A 9 14.62 -4.45 10.03
C ARG A 9 14.43 -5.68 9.16
N ARG A 10 13.65 -6.68 9.56
CA ARG A 10 13.49 -7.93 8.79
C ARG A 10 12.86 -7.69 7.42
N PRO A 11 11.70 -7.00 7.28
CA PRO A 11 11.10 -6.74 5.97
C PRO A 11 11.98 -5.83 5.09
N VAL A 12 12.64 -4.85 5.70
CA VAL A 12 13.55 -3.93 4.99
C VAL A 12 14.74 -4.69 4.40
N ARG A 13 15.40 -5.54 5.21
CA ARG A 13 16.54 -6.36 4.76
C ARG A 13 16.11 -7.37 3.71
N ALA A 14 14.96 -8.03 3.90
CA ALA A 14 14.41 -8.96 2.92
C ALA A 14 14.16 -8.27 1.57
N ASN A 15 13.59 -7.07 1.58
CA ASN A 15 13.36 -6.29 0.37
C ASN A 15 14.68 -5.98 -0.36
N ILE A 16 15.70 -5.49 0.36
CA ILE A 16 17.02 -5.21 -0.23
C ILE A 16 17.66 -6.47 -0.83
N VAL A 17 17.70 -7.57 -0.07
CA VAL A 17 18.31 -8.82 -0.50
C VAL A 17 17.58 -9.39 -1.72
N GLY A 18 16.25 -9.38 -1.71
CA GLY A 18 15.46 -9.85 -2.84
C GLY A 18 15.63 -8.98 -4.09
N THR A 19 15.68 -7.65 -3.94
CA THR A 19 16.00 -6.75 -5.06
C THR A 19 17.39 -6.98 -5.62
N ALA A 20 18.40 -7.18 -4.77
CA ALA A 20 19.76 -7.46 -5.20
C ALA A 20 19.83 -8.80 -5.94
N LEU A 21 19.18 -9.84 -5.41
CA LEU A 21 19.10 -11.16 -6.04
C LEU A 21 18.41 -11.07 -7.41
N PHE A 22 17.31 -10.33 -7.51
CA PHE A 22 16.64 -10.08 -8.77
C PHE A 22 17.55 -9.36 -9.77
N ALA A 23 18.21 -8.28 -9.35
CA ALA A 23 19.12 -7.53 -10.20
C ALA A 23 20.27 -8.39 -10.75
N VAL A 24 20.90 -9.19 -9.89
CA VAL A 24 22.01 -10.07 -10.29
C VAL A 24 21.55 -11.14 -11.27
N THR A 25 20.43 -11.81 -10.98
CA THR A 25 19.92 -12.88 -11.85
C THR A 25 19.36 -12.35 -13.16
N ALA A 26 18.72 -11.17 -13.15
CA ALA A 26 18.30 -10.45 -14.33
C ALA A 26 19.50 -10.04 -15.22
N ALA A 27 20.54 -9.44 -14.62
CA ALA A 27 21.75 -9.06 -15.35
C ALA A 27 22.47 -10.29 -15.91
N TYR A 28 22.57 -11.37 -15.13
CA TYR A 28 23.16 -12.63 -15.59
C TYR A 28 22.41 -13.20 -16.80
N ALA A 29 21.08 -13.24 -16.75
CA ALA A 29 20.25 -13.70 -17.86
C ALA A 29 20.36 -12.78 -19.09
N ALA A 30 20.49 -11.47 -18.87
CA ALA A 30 20.66 -10.49 -19.93
C ALA A 30 22.02 -10.59 -20.64
N ILE A 31 23.12 -10.84 -19.89
CA ILE A 31 24.49 -10.86 -20.43
C ILE A 31 24.89 -12.21 -21.03
N SER A 32 24.47 -13.32 -20.41
CA SER A 32 24.97 -14.65 -20.80
C SER A 32 24.20 -15.27 -21.97
N PHE A 33 23.02 -14.75 -22.29
CA PHE A 33 22.18 -15.18 -23.43
C PHE A 33 21.89 -16.70 -23.53
N THR A 34 22.05 -17.47 -22.45
CA THR A 34 21.78 -18.92 -22.44
C THR A 34 20.38 -19.25 -21.88
N THR A 35 19.80 -20.37 -22.35
CA THR A 35 18.54 -20.91 -21.82
C THR A 35 18.64 -21.20 -20.32
N PHE A 36 19.79 -21.69 -19.85
CA PHE A 36 20.03 -21.94 -18.43
C PHE A 36 19.92 -20.66 -17.59
N ALA A 37 20.55 -19.56 -18.03
CA ALA A 37 20.48 -18.30 -17.32
C ALA A 37 19.06 -17.71 -17.27
N GLN A 38 18.28 -17.90 -18.34
CA GLN A 38 16.85 -17.52 -18.35
C GLN A 38 16.05 -18.31 -17.31
N TRP A 39 16.28 -19.62 -17.17
CA TRP A 39 15.63 -20.44 -16.14
C TRP A 39 15.99 -19.96 -14.72
N VAL A 40 17.26 -19.66 -14.47
CA VAL A 40 17.70 -19.09 -13.18
C VAL A 40 16.96 -17.78 -12.88
N GLY A 41 16.86 -16.88 -13.87
CA GLY A 41 16.10 -15.64 -13.75
C GLY A 41 14.61 -15.88 -13.49
N ALA A 42 13.97 -16.79 -14.24
CA ALA A 42 12.56 -17.10 -14.11
C ALA A 42 12.22 -17.73 -12.75
N VAL A 43 13.00 -18.70 -12.28
CA VAL A 43 12.81 -19.34 -10.96
C VAL A 43 12.98 -18.32 -9.84
N THR A 44 13.98 -17.44 -9.95
CA THR A 44 14.20 -16.36 -8.99
C THR A 44 13.00 -15.41 -8.95
N ALA A 45 12.52 -14.98 -10.12
CA ALA A 45 11.36 -14.11 -10.24
C ALA A 45 10.09 -14.74 -9.66
N LEU A 46 9.81 -16.01 -9.96
CA LEU A 46 8.67 -16.74 -9.41
C LEU A 46 8.74 -16.90 -7.89
N THR A 47 9.94 -17.15 -7.35
CA THR A 47 10.14 -17.28 -5.91
C THR A 47 9.90 -15.95 -5.20
N LEU A 48 10.47 -14.86 -5.73
CA LEU A 48 10.25 -13.50 -5.22
C LEU A 48 8.79 -13.08 -5.32
N PHE A 49 8.14 -13.37 -6.45
CA PHE A 49 6.73 -13.12 -6.65
C PHE A 49 5.86 -13.85 -5.63
N ALA A 50 6.08 -15.16 -5.45
CA ALA A 50 5.34 -15.95 -4.47
C ALA A 50 5.55 -15.44 -3.03
N ALA A 51 6.79 -15.11 -2.66
CA ALA A 51 7.09 -14.49 -1.37
C ALA A 51 6.41 -13.11 -1.21
N GLY A 52 6.34 -12.34 -2.29
CA GLY A 52 5.64 -11.06 -2.36
C GLY A 52 4.15 -11.19 -2.14
N VAL A 53 3.50 -12.11 -2.86
CA VAL A 53 2.08 -12.44 -2.70
C VAL A 53 1.78 -12.88 -1.27
N PHE A 54 2.61 -13.77 -0.71
CA PHE A 54 2.47 -14.19 0.69
C PHE A 54 2.57 -12.99 1.65
N GLY A 55 3.59 -12.15 1.50
CA GLY A 55 3.76 -10.95 2.32
C GLY A 55 2.60 -9.96 2.18
N PHE A 56 2.11 -9.77 0.96
CA PHE A 56 0.94 -8.94 0.66
C PHE A 56 -0.31 -9.47 1.37
N LEU A 57 -0.66 -10.75 1.19
CA LEU A 57 -1.83 -11.36 1.81
C LEU A 57 -1.74 -11.36 3.34
N TRP A 58 -0.55 -11.63 3.88
CA TRP A 58 -0.34 -11.61 5.32
C TRP A 58 -0.52 -10.20 5.91
N SER A 59 0.01 -9.19 5.23
CA SER A 59 -0.18 -7.79 5.62
C SER A 59 -1.65 -7.37 5.53
N TYR A 60 -2.36 -7.82 4.49
CA TYR A 60 -3.78 -7.59 4.32
C TYR A 60 -4.58 -8.21 5.46
N PHE A 61 -4.29 -9.46 5.82
CA PHE A 61 -4.95 -10.15 6.93
C PHE A 61 -4.78 -9.39 8.25
N HIS A 62 -3.56 -8.93 8.56
CA HIS A 62 -3.31 -8.11 9.75
C HIS A 62 -4.03 -6.76 9.69
N ALA A 63 -4.01 -6.10 8.53
CA ALA A 63 -4.70 -4.85 8.32
C ALA A 63 -6.22 -5.00 8.53
N VAL A 64 -6.86 -6.04 7.99
CA VAL A 64 -8.31 -6.28 8.16
C VAL A 64 -8.70 -6.36 9.63
N GLN A 65 -7.91 -7.04 10.46
CA GLN A 65 -8.17 -7.15 11.89
C GLN A 65 -8.08 -5.78 12.59
N ARG A 66 -7.08 -4.98 12.21
CA ARG A 66 -6.88 -3.63 12.73
C ARG A 66 -7.89 -2.61 12.22
N SER A 67 -8.43 -2.82 11.02
CA SER A 67 -9.41 -1.93 10.37
C SER A 67 -10.71 -1.80 11.19
N ARG A 68 -10.97 -2.74 12.10
CA ARG A 68 -12.09 -2.66 13.06
C ARG A 68 -12.01 -1.42 13.96
N HIS A 69 -10.81 -0.90 14.19
CA HIS A 69 -10.56 0.25 15.05
C HIS A 69 -9.90 1.41 14.30
N ASP A 70 -9.15 1.12 13.23
CA ASP A 70 -8.37 2.13 12.51
C ASP A 70 -8.82 2.30 11.05
N GLU A 71 -8.65 3.52 10.53
CA GLU A 71 -8.81 3.86 9.12
C GLU A 71 -7.53 3.48 8.35
N ILE A 72 -7.57 2.33 7.69
CA ILE A 72 -6.41 1.81 6.95
C ILE A 72 -6.52 2.19 5.48
N SER A 73 -5.61 3.04 5.02
CA SER A 73 -5.47 3.36 3.61
C SER A 73 -4.58 2.34 2.89
N VAL A 74 -4.99 1.92 1.69
CA VAL A 74 -4.21 0.99 0.85
C VAL A 74 -2.85 1.60 0.47
N THR A 75 -2.83 2.91 0.20
CA THR A 75 -1.62 3.68 -0.08
C THR A 75 -0.71 3.79 1.15
N GLY A 76 -1.27 3.97 2.35
CA GLY A 76 -0.51 3.92 3.59
C GLY A 76 0.08 2.54 3.87
N LEU A 77 -0.68 1.48 3.55
CA LEU A 77 -0.29 0.09 3.75
C LEU A 77 0.83 -0.32 2.79
N TYR A 78 0.65 -0.16 1.48
CA TYR A 78 1.58 -0.70 0.47
C TYR A 78 2.57 0.31 -0.13
N LEU A 79 2.25 1.60 -0.09
CA LEU A 79 3.13 2.67 -0.58
C LEU A 79 3.83 3.44 0.54
N LEU A 80 3.59 3.10 1.82
CA LEU A 80 4.22 3.77 2.96
C LEU A 80 3.90 5.27 3.01
N LEU A 81 2.69 5.65 2.57
CA LEU A 81 2.19 7.03 2.54
C LEU A 81 1.56 7.48 3.87
N GLY A 82 1.41 6.59 4.86
CA GLY A 82 0.80 6.91 6.16
C GLY A 82 1.73 7.67 7.11
N GLU A 83 1.16 8.55 7.93
CA GLU A 83 1.89 9.27 8.98
C GLU A 83 1.86 8.54 10.33
N PRO A 84 2.98 8.50 11.09
CA PRO A 84 4.33 8.92 10.73
C PRO A 84 5.18 7.70 10.35
N THR A 85 5.20 7.31 9.07
CA THR A 85 6.18 6.33 8.61
C THR A 85 7.60 6.92 8.65
N PRO A 86 8.58 6.30 9.35
CA PRO A 86 9.93 6.84 9.46
C PRO A 86 10.59 7.07 8.10
N ARG A 87 11.20 8.25 7.92
CA ARG A 87 11.83 8.65 6.65
C ARG A 87 12.93 7.68 6.20
N SER A 88 13.68 7.08 7.13
CA SER A 88 14.71 6.08 6.83
C SER A 88 14.16 4.82 6.14
N VAL A 89 12.95 4.38 6.52
CA VAL A 89 12.29 3.23 5.90
C VAL A 89 11.82 3.59 4.49
N LYS A 90 11.17 4.75 4.32
CA LYS A 90 10.74 5.23 2.99
C LYS A 90 11.91 5.35 2.02
N LEU A 91 13.00 5.99 2.47
CA LEU A 91 14.21 6.17 1.66
C LEU A 91 14.93 4.86 1.32
N THR A 92 14.62 3.76 2.00
CA THR A 92 15.21 2.45 1.69
C THR A 92 14.27 1.62 0.81
N MET A 93 12.97 1.62 1.11
CA MET A 93 12.02 0.72 0.45
C MET A 93 11.48 1.25 -0.88
N TRP A 94 11.33 2.58 -1.04
CA TRP A 94 10.92 3.16 -2.31
C TRP A 94 11.94 2.97 -3.43
N PRO A 95 13.25 3.22 -3.22
CA PRO A 95 14.24 2.94 -4.26
C PRO A 95 14.31 1.46 -4.61
N ALA A 96 14.12 0.56 -3.64
CA ALA A 96 14.09 -0.88 -3.91
C ALA A 96 12.92 -1.27 -4.82
N LEU A 97 11.72 -0.74 -4.56
CA LEU A 97 10.55 -0.96 -5.42
C LEU A 97 10.77 -0.34 -6.81
N ALA A 98 11.27 0.90 -6.88
CA ALA A 98 11.58 1.56 -8.14
C ALA A 98 12.61 0.79 -8.96
N ALA A 99 13.65 0.25 -8.31
CA ALA A 99 14.65 -0.59 -8.95
C ALA A 99 14.03 -1.88 -9.49
N GLN A 100 13.18 -2.56 -8.72
CA GLN A 100 12.47 -3.76 -9.21
C GLN A 100 11.64 -3.46 -10.45
N VAL A 101 10.87 -2.36 -10.45
CA VAL A 101 10.07 -1.93 -11.60
C VAL A 101 10.96 -1.61 -12.80
N ALA A 102 12.02 -0.85 -12.61
CA ALA A 102 12.94 -0.47 -13.68
C ALA A 102 13.66 -1.68 -14.30
N ILE A 103 14.17 -2.60 -13.46
CA ILE A 103 14.84 -3.82 -13.92
C ILE A 103 13.84 -4.70 -14.68
N ALA A 104 12.64 -4.90 -14.13
CA ALA A 104 11.61 -5.71 -14.76
C ALA A 104 11.18 -5.16 -16.13
N LEU A 105 11.02 -3.83 -16.23
CA LEU A 105 10.75 -3.16 -17.50
C LEU A 105 11.92 -3.33 -18.48
N ALA A 106 13.15 -3.07 -18.03
CA ALA A 106 14.34 -3.18 -18.86
C ALA A 106 14.53 -4.60 -19.41
N THR A 107 14.35 -5.63 -18.58
CA THR A 107 14.48 -7.03 -19.01
C THR A 107 13.37 -7.49 -19.94
N THR A 108 12.14 -7.02 -19.70
CA THR A 108 10.97 -7.40 -20.49
C THR A 108 10.98 -6.72 -21.85
N LEU A 109 11.22 -5.41 -21.88
CA LEU A 109 11.24 -4.61 -23.12
C LEU A 109 12.52 -4.83 -23.92
N GLY A 110 13.65 -5.10 -23.25
CA GLY A 110 14.91 -5.41 -23.91
C GLY A 110 14.95 -6.80 -24.57
N ARG A 111 13.94 -7.65 -24.34
CA ARG A 111 13.89 -9.02 -24.90
C ARG A 111 12.48 -9.42 -25.35
N PRO A 112 11.99 -8.86 -26.47
CA PRO A 112 10.68 -9.18 -27.02
C PRO A 112 10.58 -10.63 -27.55
N ASP A 113 11.70 -11.21 -28.01
CA ASP A 113 11.72 -12.52 -28.65
C ASP A 113 12.09 -13.65 -27.66
N GLY A 114 11.29 -14.72 -27.66
CA GLY A 114 11.59 -15.96 -26.94
C GLY A 114 12.73 -16.75 -27.60
N PRO A 115 13.32 -17.75 -26.91
CA PRO A 115 14.40 -18.59 -27.44
C PRO A 115 14.06 -19.28 -28.77
N ASP A 116 12.78 -19.50 -29.02
CA ASP A 116 12.24 -20.21 -30.19
C ASP A 116 11.77 -19.27 -31.32
N GLY A 117 12.06 -17.97 -31.24
CA GLY A 117 11.60 -16.97 -32.22
C GLY A 117 10.09 -16.67 -32.18
N ARG A 118 9.37 -17.22 -31.18
CA ARG A 118 7.98 -16.88 -30.88
C ARG A 118 7.92 -15.70 -29.90
N ALA A 119 6.91 -14.87 -30.08
CA ALA A 119 6.60 -13.78 -29.15
C ALA A 119 6.25 -14.38 -27.77
N GLY A 120 7.10 -14.15 -26.77
CA GLY A 120 6.96 -14.72 -25.44
C GLY A 120 8.30 -15.10 -24.81
N SER A 121 8.94 -14.12 -24.16
CA SER A 121 10.24 -14.30 -23.50
C SER A 121 10.06 -14.76 -22.05
N SER A 122 10.77 -15.80 -21.61
CA SER A 122 10.83 -16.25 -20.21
C SER A 122 11.24 -15.13 -19.23
N LEU A 123 11.85 -14.05 -19.73
CA LEU A 123 12.16 -12.85 -18.94
C LEU A 123 10.93 -11.97 -18.62
N ALA A 124 9.83 -12.10 -19.34
CA ALA A 124 8.59 -11.37 -19.06
C ALA A 124 8.00 -11.73 -17.68
N VAL A 125 8.31 -12.91 -17.15
CA VAL A 125 7.97 -13.33 -15.77
C VAL A 125 8.57 -12.37 -14.73
N GLY A 126 9.69 -11.72 -15.06
CA GLY A 126 10.30 -10.69 -14.21
C GLY A 126 9.39 -9.50 -13.93
N PHE A 127 8.38 -9.25 -14.77
CA PHE A 127 7.38 -8.20 -14.56
C PHE A 127 6.52 -8.38 -13.30
N LEU A 128 6.49 -9.59 -12.74
CA LEU A 128 5.78 -9.90 -11.51
C LEU A 128 6.56 -9.53 -10.24
N VAL A 129 7.88 -9.36 -10.34
CA VAL A 129 8.76 -9.14 -9.17
C VAL A 129 8.45 -7.89 -8.34
N PRO A 130 7.96 -6.75 -8.90
CA PRO A 130 7.53 -5.61 -8.08
C PRO A 130 6.50 -5.95 -6.99
N MET A 131 5.76 -7.05 -7.10
CA MET A 131 4.90 -7.54 -6.01
C MET A 131 5.67 -7.95 -4.76
N PHE A 132 6.94 -8.35 -4.89
CA PHE A 132 7.81 -8.57 -3.74
C PHE A 132 8.04 -7.29 -2.94
N GLY A 133 8.40 -6.19 -3.61
CA GLY A 133 8.57 -4.89 -2.97
C GLY A 133 7.29 -4.39 -2.32
N LEU A 134 6.15 -4.49 -3.01
CA LEU A 134 4.84 -4.12 -2.46
C LEU A 134 4.47 -4.98 -1.24
N GLY A 135 4.66 -6.30 -1.31
CA GLY A 135 4.39 -7.21 -0.20
C GLY A 135 5.26 -6.92 1.02
N MET A 136 6.55 -6.61 0.83
CA MET A 136 7.44 -6.23 1.94
C MET A 136 7.08 -4.86 2.53
N ASN A 137 6.67 -3.89 1.71
CA ASN A 137 6.14 -2.60 2.20
C ASN A 137 4.90 -2.80 3.06
N GLY A 138 3.95 -3.60 2.55
CA GLY A 138 2.72 -3.99 3.25
C GLY A 138 3.03 -4.65 4.59
N LEU A 139 3.93 -5.65 4.59
CA LEU A 139 4.32 -6.37 5.80
C LEU A 139 4.93 -5.43 6.85
N TRP A 140 5.80 -4.51 6.43
CA TRP A 140 6.37 -3.52 7.33
C TRP A 140 5.27 -2.62 7.92
N SER A 141 4.37 -2.10 7.08
CA SER A 141 3.31 -1.17 7.47
C SER A 141 2.23 -1.82 8.34
N ALA A 142 1.90 -3.08 8.10
CA ALA A 142 0.93 -3.83 8.91
C ALA A 142 1.40 -3.99 10.37
N TYR A 143 2.71 -4.15 10.59
CA TYR A 143 3.28 -4.33 11.93
C TYR A 143 3.71 -3.02 12.61
N HIS A 144 4.13 -2.03 11.84
CA HIS A 144 4.80 -0.84 12.38
C HIS A 144 4.17 0.49 11.93
N GLY A 145 3.26 0.47 10.96
CA GLY A 145 2.57 1.67 10.49
C GLY A 145 1.65 2.23 11.56
N ALA A 146 1.58 3.54 11.70
CA ALA A 146 0.50 4.18 12.44
C ALA A 146 -0.64 4.48 11.47
N PHE A 147 -1.87 4.17 11.89
CA PHE A 147 -3.08 4.49 11.14
C PHE A 147 -3.99 5.31 12.06
N PRO A 148 -4.68 6.33 11.52
CA PRO A 148 -5.63 7.11 12.30
C PRO A 148 -6.78 6.23 12.78
N LEU A 149 -7.38 6.61 13.93
CA LEU A 149 -8.56 5.95 14.45
C LEU A 149 -9.73 6.11 13.47
N ARG A 150 -10.57 5.09 13.38
CA ARG A 150 -11.78 5.12 12.54
C ARG A 150 -12.76 6.15 13.09
N ARG A 151 -13.10 7.16 12.29
CA ARG A 151 -14.14 8.15 12.59
C ARG A 151 -15.49 7.42 12.58
N ARG A 152 -16.18 7.35 13.73
CA ARG A 152 -17.56 6.86 13.77
C ARG A 152 -18.43 7.95 13.13
N GLY A 153 -19.25 7.58 12.14
CA GLY A 153 -20.24 8.48 11.57
C GLY A 153 -21.21 8.93 12.66
N GLY A 154 -21.05 10.17 13.12
CA GLY A 154 -21.77 10.75 14.26
C GLY A 154 -21.22 12.10 14.70
N ASP A 155 -19.95 12.39 14.44
CA ASP A 155 -19.32 13.65 14.88
C ASP A 155 -19.42 14.76 13.81
N GLY A 156 -20.58 14.84 13.14
CA GLY A 156 -20.89 15.83 12.10
C GLY A 156 -22.00 16.82 12.47
N GLU A 157 -22.55 16.74 13.69
CA GLU A 157 -23.65 17.60 14.16
C GLU A 157 -23.25 18.39 15.41
N VAL A 158 -21.98 18.79 15.56
CA VAL A 158 -21.57 19.70 16.64
C VAL A 158 -20.44 20.60 16.13
N ASP A 159 -20.77 21.60 15.31
CA ASP A 159 -19.91 22.78 15.08
C ASP A 159 -20.71 23.95 14.44
N ASN A 160 -21.96 24.17 14.89
CA ASN A 160 -22.75 25.37 14.55
C ASN A 160 -23.42 26.01 15.79
N GLU A 161 -22.88 25.78 17.00
CA GLU A 161 -23.37 26.40 18.25
C GLU A 161 -22.28 27.16 19.03
N VAL A 162 -21.35 27.82 18.33
CA VAL A 162 -20.48 28.83 18.96
C VAL A 162 -20.58 30.16 18.20
N GLU A 163 -21.78 30.71 18.15
CA GLU A 163 -21.95 32.17 18.05
C GLU A 163 -22.97 32.60 19.12
N HIS A 164 -22.50 32.69 20.37
CA HIS A 164 -23.28 33.28 21.44
C HIS A 164 -22.58 34.52 22.00
N ALA A 165 -23.34 35.63 21.92
CA ALA A 165 -23.39 36.73 22.86
C ALA A 165 -22.32 37.84 22.79
N THR A 166 -22.75 39.00 22.28
CA THR A 166 -22.44 40.29 22.92
C THR A 166 -23.60 41.30 22.78
N ALA A 167 -24.47 41.34 23.83
CA ALA A 167 -25.23 42.47 24.43
C ALA A 167 -26.30 43.27 23.63
N PRO A 168 -27.17 44.05 24.31
CA PRO A 168 -28.06 43.74 25.43
C PRO A 168 -29.55 43.98 25.09
N GLU A 169 -30.41 43.54 26.01
CA GLU A 169 -31.87 43.65 26.12
C GLU A 169 -32.53 44.94 25.58
N ALA A 170 -33.50 44.80 24.68
CA ALA A 170 -34.56 45.78 24.44
C ALA A 170 -35.89 45.08 24.10
N VAL A 171 -36.89 45.43 24.90
CA VAL A 171 -38.29 44.98 24.95
C VAL A 171 -39.06 45.14 23.62
N GLY A 172 -39.89 44.15 23.24
CA GLY A 172 -40.94 44.37 22.23
C GLY A 172 -41.66 43.11 21.66
N GLU A 173 -42.86 42.84 22.18
CA GLU A 173 -44.09 42.49 21.42
C GLU A 173 -44.25 41.15 20.63
N VAL A 174 -44.96 40.19 21.26
CA VAL A 174 -46.19 39.46 20.82
C VAL A 174 -46.33 39.09 19.31
N THR A 175 -46.32 37.81 18.90
CA THR A 175 -47.50 36.91 18.79
C THR A 175 -47.09 35.51 18.26
N THR A 176 -47.71 34.45 18.76
CA THR A 176 -47.87 33.15 18.04
C THR A 176 -49.36 32.97 17.78
N PRO A 177 -49.80 32.45 16.62
CA PRO A 177 -50.32 31.07 16.65
C PRO A 177 -50.19 30.27 15.33
N GLY A 178 -49.75 29.02 15.46
CA GLY A 178 -50.42 27.83 14.92
C GLY A 178 -50.28 27.49 13.44
N SER A 179 -49.81 26.26 13.16
CA SER A 179 -50.48 25.30 12.25
C SER A 179 -49.54 24.13 11.90
N SER A 180 -49.72 23.01 12.59
CA SER A 180 -49.30 21.68 12.17
C SER A 180 -50.17 21.20 11.00
N ILE A 181 -49.59 20.92 9.83
CA ILE A 181 -50.20 20.07 8.79
C ILE A 181 -49.10 19.18 8.20
N GLY A 182 -49.16 17.89 8.51
CA GLY A 182 -48.30 16.87 7.90
C GLY A 182 -48.87 16.34 6.59
N GLN A 183 -48.07 15.57 5.85
CA GLN A 183 -48.51 14.41 5.06
C GLN A 183 -47.30 13.67 4.48
N ASN A 184 -47.01 12.49 5.06
CA ASN A 184 -46.37 11.37 4.38
C ASN A 184 -47.50 10.46 3.87
N ALA A 185 -47.54 10.12 2.57
CA ALA A 185 -48.02 8.82 2.08
C ALA A 185 -47.86 8.67 0.55
N ASP A 186 -47.30 7.52 0.18
CA ASP A 186 -47.54 6.69 -1.01
C ASP A 186 -47.26 7.20 -2.43
N HIS A 187 -46.15 6.68 -2.98
CA HIS A 187 -45.99 6.44 -4.41
C HIS A 187 -46.41 5.00 -4.73
N GLY A 188 -47.55 4.89 -5.41
CA GLY A 188 -47.86 3.79 -6.33
C GLY A 188 -47.83 4.31 -7.75
#